data_AF-A0A7J9JW82-F1
#
_entry.id   AF-A0A7J9JW82-F1
#
_cell.length_a   1.000
_cell.length_b   1.000
_cell.length_c   1.000
_cell.angle_alpha   90.00
_cell.angle_beta   90.00
_cell.angle_gamma   90.00
#
_symmetry.space_group_name_H-M   'P 1'
#
loop_
_entity.id
_entity.type
_entity.pdbx_description
1 polymer ?
#
loop_
_entity_poly.entity_id
_entity_poly.type
_entity_poly.pdbx_seq_one_letter_code
_entity_poly.pdbx_strand_id
1 'polypeptide(L)'
;MCKTSFIQLVAETVYSSGVLDQLLEVQKLDAYDIEGAIHAYYNIISQPCMVCRELSKDKLSNRHTSLHSIPLEESLKIVKDYLISATVKDCSLMISFRPMVDGDVLSESSHSTVYLGSTKQVFEYKVYFIDLDLKPLKKMEDYYKLDKKIVNCYCQMAKTEHKR
;
A
#
# COMPACT_ATOMS: atom_id res chain seq x y z
N MET A 1 -32.82 2.66 -2.50
CA MET A 1 -31.96 1.46 -2.55
C MET A 1 -31.79 0.92 -1.13
N CYS A 2 -31.82 -0.40 -0.91
CA CYS A 2 -31.61 -0.97 0.43
C CYS A 2 -30.11 -1.16 0.73
N LYS A 3 -29.75 -1.37 2.02
CA LYS A 3 -28.35 -1.52 2.45
C LYS A 3 -27.61 -2.63 1.69
N THR A 4 -28.23 -3.78 1.50
CA THR A 4 -27.64 -4.93 0.80
C THR A 4 -27.36 -4.63 -0.66
N SER A 5 -28.29 -3.99 -1.36
CA SER A 5 -28.10 -3.55 -2.74
C SER A 5 -27.01 -2.49 -2.88
N PHE A 6 -26.82 -1.60 -1.89
CA PHE A 6 -25.70 -0.66 -1.88
C PHE A 6 -24.35 -1.34 -1.72
N ILE A 7 -24.23 -2.29 -0.79
CA ILE A 7 -23.00 -3.07 -0.61
C ILE A 7 -22.67 -3.84 -1.89
N GLN A 8 -23.68 -4.45 -2.53
CA GLN A 8 -23.50 -5.14 -3.80
C GLN A 8 -23.03 -4.19 -4.91
N LEU A 9 -23.63 -3.00 -5.04
CA LEU A 9 -23.21 -1.99 -6.00
C LEU A 9 -21.73 -1.63 -5.84
N VAL A 10 -21.30 -1.36 -4.60
CA VAL A 10 -19.90 -1.02 -4.31
C VAL A 10 -18.97 -2.20 -4.62
N ALA A 11 -19.32 -3.41 -4.19
CA ALA A 11 -18.52 -4.61 -4.42
C ALA A 11 -18.35 -4.90 -5.92
N GLU A 12 -19.44 -4.86 -6.69
CA GLU A 12 -19.42 -5.11 -8.13
C GLU A 12 -18.58 -4.06 -8.87
N THR A 13 -18.64 -2.81 -8.42
CA THR A 13 -17.86 -1.70 -9.01
C THR A 13 -16.38 -1.84 -8.72
N VAL A 14 -16.02 -2.15 -7.47
CA VAL A 14 -14.63 -2.38 -7.08
C VAL A 14 -14.03 -3.55 -7.87
N TYR A 15 -14.78 -4.64 -8.02
CA TYR A 15 -14.34 -5.81 -8.78
C TYR A 15 -14.21 -5.53 -10.28
N SER A 16 -15.27 -5.02 -10.90
CA SER A 16 -15.31 -4.80 -12.36
C SER A 16 -14.38 -3.69 -12.85
N SER A 17 -14.06 -2.71 -12.00
CA SER A 17 -13.13 -1.62 -12.37
C SER A 17 -11.66 -2.07 -12.43
N GLY A 18 -11.29 -3.20 -11.79
CA GLY A 18 -9.90 -3.65 -11.70
C GLY A 18 -8.96 -2.68 -10.96
N VAL A 19 -9.51 -1.68 -10.27
CA VAL A 19 -8.74 -0.59 -9.66
C VAL A 19 -7.82 -1.07 -8.54
N LEU A 20 -8.24 -2.10 -7.80
CA LEU A 20 -7.43 -2.67 -6.73
C LEU A 20 -6.27 -3.51 -7.26
N ASP A 21 -6.39 -4.13 -8.45
CA ASP A 21 -5.29 -4.84 -9.07
C ASP A 21 -4.17 -3.87 -9.46
N GLN A 22 -4.55 -2.73 -10.06
CA GLN A 22 -3.61 -1.66 -10.39
C GLN A 22 -2.92 -1.09 -9.14
N LEU A 23 -3.69 -0.88 -8.06
CA LEU A 23 -3.15 -0.41 -6.78
C LEU A 23 -2.15 -1.41 -6.20
N LEU A 24 -2.49 -2.70 -6.22
CA LEU A 24 -1.68 -3.78 -5.66
C LEU A 24 -0.33 -3.91 -6.37
N GLU A 25 -0.29 -3.76 -7.71
CA GLU A 25 0.99 -3.82 -8.45
C GLU A 25 1.94 -2.69 -8.03
N VAL A 26 1.43 -1.51 -7.70
CA VAL A 26 2.26 -0.41 -7.17
C VAL A 26 2.67 -0.66 -5.72
N GLN A 27 1.81 -1.25 -4.89
CA GLN A 27 2.17 -1.65 -3.53
C GLN A 27 3.32 -2.68 -3.51
N LYS A 28 3.38 -3.57 -4.49
CA LYS A 28 4.45 -4.58 -4.66
C LYS A 28 5.82 -4.00 -5.03
N LEU A 29 5.92 -2.70 -5.34
CA LEU A 29 7.22 -2.03 -5.50
C LEU A 29 8.07 -2.10 -4.21
N ASP A 30 7.43 -2.27 -3.06
CA ASP A 30 8.10 -2.61 -1.80
C ASP A 30 8.53 -4.08 -1.78
N ALA A 31 9.62 -4.37 -2.48
CA ALA A 31 10.16 -5.72 -2.62
C ALA A 31 11.02 -6.19 -1.43
N TYR A 32 11.49 -5.26 -0.60
CA TYR A 32 12.47 -5.52 0.47
C TYR A 32 11.88 -5.34 1.87
N ASP A 33 10.63 -4.88 1.97
CA ASP A 33 10.02 -4.38 3.19
C ASP A 33 10.83 -3.23 3.81
N ILE A 34 10.29 -2.61 4.86
CA ILE A 34 11.02 -1.60 5.63
C ILE A 34 12.28 -2.18 6.28
N GLU A 35 12.24 -3.45 6.67
CA GLU A 35 13.39 -4.17 7.25
C GLU A 35 14.59 -4.22 6.29
N GLY A 36 14.37 -4.28 4.97
CA GLY A 36 15.42 -4.22 3.97
C GLY A 36 15.70 -2.80 3.47
N ALA A 37 14.66 -2.03 3.15
CA ALA A 37 14.78 -0.70 2.57
C ALA A 37 15.51 0.30 3.48
N ILE A 38 15.46 0.10 4.80
CA ILE A 38 16.19 0.93 5.77
C ILE A 38 17.71 0.86 5.58
N HIS A 39 18.25 -0.26 5.10
CA HIS A 39 19.69 -0.39 4.83
C HIS A 39 20.12 0.48 3.64
N ALA A 40 19.34 0.43 2.55
CA ALA A 40 19.54 1.29 1.39
C ALA A 40 19.38 2.78 1.75
N TYR A 41 18.48 3.12 2.67
CA TYR A 41 18.35 4.49 3.19
C TYR A 41 19.65 4.99 3.83
N TYR A 42 20.29 4.19 4.69
CA TYR A 42 21.57 4.56 5.31
C TYR A 42 22.70 4.74 4.29
N ASN A 43 22.70 3.96 3.19
CA ASN A 43 23.63 4.18 2.07
C ASN A 43 23.42 5.57 1.45
N ILE A 44 22.17 5.96 1.17
CA ILE A 44 21.83 7.23 0.51
C ILE A 44 22.25 8.43 1.37
N ILE A 45 21.98 8.39 2.68
CA ILE A 45 22.33 9.50 3.57
C ILE A 45 23.82 9.51 3.97
N SER A 46 24.60 8.53 3.50
CA SER A 46 26.04 8.39 3.80
C SER A 46 26.33 8.33 5.30
N GLN A 47 25.46 7.68 6.08
CA GLN A 47 25.64 7.50 7.53
C GLN A 47 25.85 6.02 7.89
N PRO A 48 26.57 5.72 8.98
CA PRO A 48 26.67 4.36 9.48
C PRO A 48 25.29 3.76 9.77
N CYS A 49 25.02 2.56 9.24
CA CYS A 49 23.75 1.89 9.41
C CYS A 49 23.49 1.53 10.88
N MET A 50 22.53 2.21 11.51
CA MET A 50 22.18 1.97 12.91
C MET A 50 21.54 0.59 13.14
N VAL A 51 20.83 0.07 12.13
CA VAL A 51 20.20 -1.26 12.17
C VAL A 51 21.25 -2.36 12.28
N CYS A 52 22.29 -2.32 11.44
CA CYS A 52 23.41 -3.25 11.52
C CYS A 52 24.18 -3.15 12.84
N ARG A 53 24.27 -1.94 13.41
CA ARG A 53 24.90 -1.71 14.72
C ARG A 53 24.11 -2.34 15.87
N GLU A 54 22.78 -2.36 15.79
CA GLU A 54 21.92 -3.06 16.75
C GLU A 54 22.04 -4.58 16.59
N LEU A 55 21.99 -5.09 15.36
CA LEU A 55 22.04 -6.52 15.04
C LEU A 55 23.39 -7.20 15.30
N SER A 56 24.50 -6.46 15.22
CA SER A 56 25.85 -7.00 15.52
C SER A 56 26.03 -7.35 17.00
N LYS A 57 25.12 -6.91 17.88
CA LYS A 57 25.03 -7.41 19.26
C LYS A 57 24.33 -8.79 19.35
N ASP A 58 23.64 -9.20 18.31
CA ASP A 58 22.66 -10.30 18.34
C ASP A 58 22.85 -11.29 17.17
N LYS A 59 24.09 -11.76 16.91
CA LYS A 59 24.53 -12.91 16.07
C LYS A 59 23.88 -13.18 14.67
N LEU A 60 22.95 -12.38 14.17
CA LEU A 60 22.20 -12.54 12.91
C LEU A 60 22.78 -11.71 11.74
N SER A 61 24.05 -11.30 11.88
CA SER A 61 24.73 -10.23 11.14
C SER A 61 24.83 -10.37 9.61
N ASN A 62 24.43 -11.48 9.00
CA ASN A 62 24.79 -11.77 7.60
C ASN A 62 23.67 -11.58 6.56
N ARG A 63 22.40 -11.36 6.97
CA ARG A 63 21.29 -11.32 6.00
C ARG A 63 21.21 -10.04 5.18
N HIS A 64 21.74 -8.93 5.68
CA HIS A 64 21.60 -7.60 5.05
C HIS A 64 22.93 -6.97 4.64
N THR A 65 24.06 -7.67 4.79
CA THR A 65 25.38 -7.19 4.39
C THR A 65 25.46 -6.95 2.88
N SER A 66 24.72 -7.73 2.09
CA SER A 66 24.63 -7.56 0.63
C SER A 66 24.01 -6.21 0.23
N LEU A 67 23.06 -5.69 1.01
CA LEU A 67 22.39 -4.40 0.75
C LEU A 67 23.31 -3.20 0.96
N HIS A 68 24.43 -3.35 1.66
CA HIS A 68 25.45 -2.30 1.78
C HIS A 68 26.53 -2.36 0.69
N SER A 69 26.53 -3.43 -0.12
CA SER A 69 27.48 -3.61 -1.23
C SER A 69 26.88 -3.22 -2.60
N ILE A 70 25.59 -2.88 -2.66
CA ILE A 70 24.92 -2.49 -3.91
C ILE A 70 25.33 -1.08 -4.35
N PRO A 71 25.26 -0.75 -5.65
CA PRO A 71 25.48 0.60 -6.15
C PRO A 71 24.51 1.62 -5.55
N LEU A 72 24.94 2.89 -5.49
CA LEU A 72 24.10 3.99 -4.99
C LEU A 72 22.79 4.13 -5.77
N GLU A 73 22.84 3.99 -7.10
CA GLU A 73 21.65 4.03 -7.96
C GLU A 73 20.62 2.95 -7.60
N GLU A 74 21.10 1.76 -7.24
CA GLU A 74 20.22 0.67 -6.79
C GLU A 74 19.63 0.98 -5.41
N SER A 75 20.42 1.56 -4.49
CA SER A 75 19.93 2.03 -3.19
C SER A 75 18.85 3.11 -3.36
N LEU A 76 19.07 4.08 -4.26
CA LEU A 76 18.10 5.13 -4.60
C LEU A 76 16.81 4.53 -5.14
N LYS A 77 16.91 3.55 -6.06
CA LYS A 77 15.75 2.86 -6.61
C LYS A 77 14.95 2.15 -5.52
N ILE A 78 15.60 1.39 -4.65
CA ILE A 78 14.93 0.66 -3.55
C ILE A 78 14.14 1.62 -2.67
N VAL A 79 14.76 2.71 -2.22
CA VAL A 79 14.10 3.66 -1.32
C VAL A 79 13.01 4.46 -2.04
N LYS A 80 13.20 4.82 -3.31
CA LYS A 80 12.17 5.48 -4.13
C LYS A 80 10.95 4.58 -4.29
N ASP A 81 11.16 3.33 -4.67
CA ASP A 81 10.10 2.34 -4.89
C ASP A 81 9.35 2.04 -3.58
N TYR A 82 10.08 1.96 -2.45
CA TYR A 82 9.48 1.85 -1.13
C TYR A 82 8.59 3.04 -0.79
N LEU A 83 9.04 4.28 -1.01
CA LEU A 83 8.26 5.48 -0.69
C LEU A 83 7.02 5.62 -1.58
N ILE A 84 7.11 5.23 -2.86
CA ILE A 84 5.94 5.15 -3.76
C ILE A 84 4.94 4.12 -3.23
N SER A 85 5.41 2.92 -2.87
CA SER A 85 4.59 1.88 -2.27
C SER A 85 3.93 2.38 -0.96
N ALA A 86 4.68 3.05 -0.10
CA ALA A 86 4.16 3.64 1.14
C ALA A 86 3.08 4.71 0.88
N THR A 87 3.19 5.50 -0.19
CA THR A 87 2.10 6.42 -0.59
C THR A 87 0.82 5.64 -0.93
N VAL A 88 0.92 4.59 -1.75
CA VAL A 88 -0.28 3.86 -2.20
C VAL A 88 -0.85 2.87 -1.16
N LYS A 89 -0.07 2.49 -0.14
CA LYS A 89 -0.56 1.75 1.03
C LYS A 89 -1.43 2.63 1.95
N ASP A 90 -1.20 3.94 1.94
CA ASP A 90 -1.89 4.94 2.78
C ASP A 90 -2.93 5.78 2.01
N CYS A 91 -3.16 5.52 0.72
CA CYS A 91 -4.09 6.29 -0.10
C CYS A 91 -5.56 5.89 0.12
N SER A 92 -6.49 6.73 -0.31
CA SER A 92 -7.92 6.44 -0.26
C SER A 92 -8.51 6.25 -1.66
N LEU A 93 -9.54 5.41 -1.76
CA LEU A 93 -10.32 5.20 -2.98
C LEU A 93 -11.68 5.89 -2.85
N MET A 94 -12.00 6.79 -3.78
CA MET A 94 -13.31 7.44 -3.84
C MET A 94 -14.08 6.96 -5.07
N ILE A 95 -15.29 6.43 -4.84
CA ILE A 95 -16.19 5.96 -5.89
C ILE A 95 -17.43 6.84 -5.90
N SER A 96 -17.69 7.49 -7.03
CA SER A 96 -18.90 8.31 -7.24
C SER A 96 -19.89 7.54 -8.09
N PHE A 97 -21.16 7.55 -7.71
CA PHE A 97 -22.24 6.86 -8.42
C PHE A 97 -23.31 7.83 -8.90
N ARG A 98 -23.83 7.61 -10.11
CA ARG A 98 -25.01 8.28 -10.64
C ARG A 98 -25.99 7.23 -11.19
N PRO A 99 -27.24 7.15 -10.70
CA PRO A 99 -28.24 6.26 -11.30
C PRO A 99 -28.58 6.75 -12.72
N MET A 100 -28.69 5.81 -13.66
CA MET A 100 -29.16 6.11 -15.02
C MET A 100 -30.68 6.02 -15.09
N VAL A 101 -31.30 6.94 -15.85
CA VAL A 101 -32.76 6.98 -16.09
C VAL A 101 -33.05 6.62 -17.55
N ASP A 102 -34.22 6.03 -17.82
CA ASP A 102 -34.64 5.73 -19.20
C ASP A 102 -34.63 7.01 -20.06
N GLY A 103 -33.86 6.98 -21.15
CA GLY A 103 -33.63 8.14 -22.02
C GLY A 103 -32.32 8.88 -21.76
N ASP A 104 -31.56 8.52 -20.72
CA ASP A 104 -30.16 8.94 -20.59
C ASP A 104 -29.38 8.35 -21.78
N VAL A 105 -28.97 9.23 -22.70
CA VAL A 105 -27.96 8.89 -23.69
C VAL A 105 -26.67 8.69 -22.91
N LEU A 106 -26.03 7.52 -23.07
CA LEU A 106 -24.66 7.32 -22.59
C LEU A 106 -23.84 8.50 -23.12
N SER A 107 -23.50 9.43 -22.23
CA SER A 107 -22.66 10.56 -22.60
C SER A 107 -21.40 9.99 -23.24
N GLU A 108 -20.96 10.51 -24.39
CA GLU A 108 -19.71 10.11 -25.04
C GLU A 108 -18.45 10.29 -24.15
N SER A 109 -18.63 10.82 -22.94
CA SER A 109 -17.60 10.85 -21.92
C SER A 109 -17.33 9.46 -21.33
N SER A 110 -16.07 9.25 -20.97
CA SER A 110 -15.36 8.02 -20.58
C SER A 110 -15.87 7.32 -19.30
N HIS A 111 -17.13 7.49 -18.93
CA HIS A 111 -17.69 6.99 -17.68
C HIS A 111 -18.01 5.50 -17.79
N SER A 112 -17.56 4.72 -16.81
CA SER A 112 -17.85 3.30 -16.72
C SER A 112 -19.24 3.08 -16.12
N THR A 113 -19.87 1.96 -16.45
CA THR A 113 -21.20 1.60 -15.93
C THR A 113 -21.17 0.24 -15.24
N VAL A 114 -22.08 0.06 -14.29
CA VAL A 114 -22.29 -1.20 -13.56
C VAL A 114 -23.78 -1.50 -13.51
N TYR A 115 -24.15 -2.73 -13.86
CA TYR A 115 -25.53 -3.20 -13.79
C TYR A 115 -25.77 -3.96 -12.48
N LEU A 116 -26.75 -3.51 -11.70
CA LEU A 116 -27.10 -4.14 -10.44
C LEU A 116 -28.32 -5.06 -10.61
N GLY A 117 -28.07 -6.36 -10.76
CA GLY A 117 -29.12 -7.35 -11.02
C GLY A 117 -30.21 -7.42 -9.94
N SER A 118 -29.90 -7.11 -8.68
CA SER A 118 -30.87 -7.16 -7.57
C SER A 118 -31.96 -6.09 -7.65
N THR A 119 -31.65 -4.92 -8.22
CA THR A 119 -32.62 -3.83 -8.41
C THR A 119 -32.99 -3.59 -9.87
N LYS A 120 -32.32 -4.28 -10.81
CA LYS A 120 -32.41 -4.07 -12.26
C LYS A 120 -32.10 -2.64 -12.68
N GLN A 121 -31.17 -1.99 -11.97
CA GLN A 121 -30.76 -0.61 -12.23
C GLN A 121 -29.34 -0.55 -12.78
N VAL A 122 -29.07 0.44 -13.62
CA VAL A 122 -27.72 0.76 -14.11
C VAL A 122 -27.22 2.00 -13.41
N PHE A 123 -25.95 1.97 -12.99
CA PHE A 123 -25.27 3.12 -12.41
C PHE A 123 -24.05 3.46 -13.25
N GLU A 124 -23.88 4.74 -13.57
CA GLU A 124 -22.58 5.27 -13.95
C GLU A 124 -21.71 5.41 -12.71
N TYR A 125 -20.42 5.17 -12.88
CA TYR A 125 -19.46 5.38 -11.82
C TYR A 125 -18.15 6.00 -12.31
N LYS A 126 -17.47 6.65 -11.37
CA LYS A 126 -16.07 7.03 -11.50
C LYS A 126 -15.31 6.63 -10.27
N VAL A 127 -14.05 6.22 -10.47
CA VAL A 127 -13.14 5.83 -9.40
C VAL A 127 -11.93 6.75 -9.42
N TYR A 128 -11.56 7.27 -8.26
CA TYR A 128 -10.41 8.15 -8.09
C TYR A 128 -9.58 7.71 -6.88
N PHE A 129 -8.26 7.71 -7.04
CA PHE A 129 -7.33 7.68 -5.91
C PHE A 129 -7.14 9.11 -5.38
N ILE A 130 -7.21 9.26 -4.06
CA ILE A 130 -6.92 10.51 -3.36
C ILE A 130 -5.86 10.25 -2.28
N ASP A 131 -5.33 11.32 -1.69
CA ASP A 131 -4.27 11.26 -0.67
C ASP A 131 -2.93 10.68 -1.18
N LEU A 132 -2.57 10.97 -2.43
CA LEU A 132 -1.33 10.51 -3.08
C LEU A 132 -0.10 11.40 -2.79
N ASP A 133 -0.04 12.00 -1.60
CA ASP A 133 1.07 12.86 -1.22
C ASP A 133 2.38 12.06 -1.07
N LEU A 134 3.48 12.70 -1.48
CA LEU A 134 4.81 12.10 -1.39
C LEU A 134 5.20 11.88 0.08
N LYS A 135 5.64 10.66 0.40
CA LYS A 135 6.19 10.36 1.72
C LYS A 135 7.60 10.97 1.87
N PRO A 136 7.86 11.77 2.92
CA PRO A 136 9.19 12.34 3.14
C PRO A 136 10.25 11.27 3.39
N LEU A 137 11.42 11.40 2.74
CA LEU A 137 12.55 10.48 2.90
C LEU A 137 12.98 10.29 4.36
N LYS A 138 12.89 11.34 5.19
CA LYS A 138 13.26 11.26 6.62
C LYS A 138 12.38 10.31 7.43
N LYS A 139 11.17 9.96 6.95
CA LYS A 139 10.27 9.04 7.65
C LYS A 139 10.72 7.58 7.60
N MET A 140 11.74 7.23 6.81
CA MET A 140 12.25 5.85 6.74
C MET A 140 12.60 5.29 8.13
N GLU A 141 13.28 6.08 8.97
CA GLU A 141 13.58 5.63 10.34
C GLU A 141 12.33 5.46 11.20
N ASP A 142 11.33 6.32 11.02
CA ASP A 142 10.08 6.27 11.78
C ASP A 142 9.26 5.04 11.38
N TYR A 143 9.19 4.73 10.09
CA TYR A 143 8.55 3.51 9.58
C TYR A 143 9.23 2.27 10.13
N TYR A 144 10.57 2.22 10.14
CA TYR A 144 11.30 1.10 10.72
C TYR A 144 11.03 0.94 12.22
N LYS A 145 11.04 2.03 12.99
CA LYS A 145 10.72 2.01 14.43
C LYS A 145 9.30 1.55 14.68
N LEU A 146 8.34 2.02 13.88
CA LEU A 146 6.93 1.66 13.99
C LEU A 146 6.73 0.17 13.70
N ASP A 147 7.29 -0.33 12.61
CA ASP A 147 7.21 -1.74 12.23
C ASP A 147 7.78 -2.65 13.33
N LYS A 148 8.99 -2.35 13.80
CA LYS A 148 9.60 -3.06 14.93
C LYS A 148 8.71 -3.06 16.17
N LYS A 149 8.00 -1.96 16.45
CA LYS A 149 7.04 -1.88 17.57
C LYS A 149 5.82 -2.79 17.34
N ILE A 150 5.26 -2.79 16.14
CA ILE A 150 4.11 -3.62 15.75
C ILE A 150 4.45 -5.10 15.89
N VAL A 151 5.55 -5.55 15.26
CA VAL A 151 6.00 -6.95 15.29
C VAL A 151 6.28 -7.39 16.73
N ASN A 152 6.99 -6.58 17.51
CA ASN A 152 7.27 -6.91 18.91
C ASN A 152 6.00 -7.06 19.75
N CYS A 153 5.04 -6.14 19.59
CA CYS A 153 3.76 -6.21 20.30
C CYS A 153 3.00 -7.48 19.92
N TYR A 154 2.90 -7.78 18.63
CA TYR A 154 2.23 -8.99 18.13
C TYR A 154 2.87 -10.27 18.68
N CYS A 155 4.21 -10.37 18.64
CA CYS A 155 4.92 -11.52 19.19
C CYS A 155 4.72 -11.70 20.70
N GLN A 156 4.63 -10.61 21.47
CA GLN A 156 4.36 -10.68 22.91
C GLN A 156 2.94 -11.19 23.20
N MET A 157 1.95 -10.74 22.43
CA MET A 157 0.57 -11.20 22.55
C MET A 157 0.47 -12.70 22.25
N ALA A 158 1.03 -13.15 21.13
CA ALA A 158 1.00 -14.56 20.74
C ALA A 158 1.64 -15.49 21.79
N LYS A 159 2.75 -15.06 22.42
CA LYS A 159 3.41 -15.80 23.51
C LYS A 159 2.58 -15.89 24.79
N THR A 160 1.73 -14.90 25.04
CA THR A 160 0.87 -14.85 26.22
C THR A 160 -0.36 -15.74 26.05
N GLU A 161 -0.89 -15.84 24.84
CA GLU A 161 -2.01 -16.74 24.50
C GLU A 161 -1.59 -18.21 24.52
N HIS A 162 -0.39 -18.56 24.06
CA HIS A 162 0.12 -19.94 24.11
C HIS A 162 0.46 -20.44 25.53
N LYS A 163 0.46 -19.55 26.53
CA LYS A 163 0.69 -19.88 27.94
C LYS A 163 -0.61 -19.95 28.77
N ARG A 164 -1.76 -19.66 28.17
CA ARG A 164 -3.09 -19.87 28.76
C ARG A 164 -3.67 -21.20 28.32
#